data_AF-A0A376KK54-F1
#
_entry.id   AF-A0A376KK54-F1
#
_cell.length_a   1.000
_cell.length_b   1.000
_cell.length_c   1.000
_cell.angle_alpha   90.00
_cell.angle_beta   90.00
_cell.angle_gamma   90.00
#
_symmetry.space_group_name_H-M   'P 1'
#
loop_
_entity.id
_entity.type
_entity.pdbx_description
1 polymer ?
#
loop_
_entity_poly.entity_id
_entity_poly.type
_entity_poly.pdbx_seq_one_letter_code
_entity_poly.pdbx_strand_id
1 'polypeptide(L)'
;MRKIEPLARSIHTLRRQRGSAMKILVRENTASLRATDERLLLACGANMVIPWNAPLSRCLTMIESVQGQKFSRYVPEDITTLLSMTQPLKLRGFQKWDVFCNAVNNMMNNPLLPAHGKGVLVALRPYRVSALNKP
;
A
#
# COMPACT_ATOMS: atom_id res chain seq x y z
N MET A 1 -13.33 -13.61 -2.90
CA MET A 1 -12.41 -13.85 -1.77
C MET A 1 -11.00 -13.40 -2.18
N ARG A 2 -10.47 -12.31 -1.60
CA ARG A 2 -9.20 -11.67 -2.00
C ARG A 2 -8.01 -12.56 -1.60
N LYS A 3 -7.29 -13.14 -2.57
CA LYS A 3 -6.09 -13.97 -2.34
C LYS A 3 -4.79 -13.15 -2.13
N ILE A 4 -4.89 -11.88 -1.73
CA ILE A 4 -3.74 -10.96 -1.64
C ILE A 4 -2.82 -11.31 -0.46
N GLU A 5 -3.38 -11.56 0.73
CA GLU A 5 -2.55 -11.84 1.91
C GLU A 5 -1.73 -13.14 1.77
N PRO A 6 -2.29 -14.28 1.33
CA PRO A 6 -1.47 -15.47 1.08
C PRO A 6 -0.35 -15.23 0.07
N LEU A 7 -0.63 -14.48 -0.99
CA LEU A 7 0.38 -14.13 -2.00
C LEU A 7 1.47 -13.23 -1.42
N ALA A 8 1.11 -12.22 -0.62
CA ALA A 8 2.05 -11.34 0.06
C ALA A 8 2.98 -12.12 1.00
N ARG A 9 2.45 -13.12 1.72
CA ARG A 9 3.23 -14.04 2.56
C ARG A 9 4.21 -14.87 1.75
N SER A 10 3.79 -15.45 0.64
CA SER A 10 4.69 -16.22 -0.23
C SER A 10 5.83 -15.37 -0.79
N ILE A 11 5.53 -14.16 -1.27
CA ILE A 11 6.53 -13.24 -1.81
C ILE A 11 7.56 -12.86 -0.74
N HIS A 12 7.08 -12.50 0.46
CA HIS A 12 7.95 -12.12 1.58
C HIS A 12 8.87 -13.26 1.99
N THR A 13 8.34 -14.47 2.18
CA THR A 13 9.12 -15.66 2.50
C THR A 13 10.19 -15.93 1.44
N LEU A 14 9.82 -15.91 0.15
CA LEU A 14 10.78 -16.11 -0.93
C LEU A 14 11.88 -15.05 -0.92
N ARG A 15 11.54 -13.77 -0.75
CA ARG A 15 12.53 -12.70 -0.73
C ARG A 15 13.51 -12.82 0.44
N ARG A 16 13.02 -13.16 1.63
CA ARG A 16 13.86 -13.33 2.83
C ARG A 16 14.75 -14.56 2.74
N GLN A 17 14.24 -15.68 2.22
CA GLN A 17 14.97 -16.95 2.18
C GLN A 17 15.92 -17.09 0.98
N ARG A 18 15.60 -16.47 -0.16
CA ARG A 18 16.33 -16.66 -1.43
C ARG A 18 17.16 -15.44 -1.83
N GLY A 19 17.05 -14.33 -1.09
CA GLY A 19 17.89 -13.14 -1.27
C GLY A 19 17.53 -12.28 -2.48
N SER A 20 18.46 -11.40 -2.86
CA SER A 20 18.21 -10.30 -3.81
C SER A 20 18.27 -10.67 -5.29
N ALA A 21 18.88 -11.80 -5.66
CA ALA A 21 19.08 -12.20 -7.05
C ALA A 21 17.83 -12.80 -7.71
N MET A 22 16.89 -13.32 -6.89
CA MET A 22 15.63 -13.89 -7.35
C MET A 22 14.68 -12.79 -7.86
N LYS A 23 14.05 -13.04 -9.02
CA LYS A 23 13.05 -12.16 -9.61
C LYS A 23 11.66 -12.70 -9.30
N ILE A 24 10.87 -11.91 -8.60
CA ILE A 24 9.51 -12.25 -8.19
C ILE A 24 8.57 -11.29 -8.92
N LEU A 25 7.76 -11.80 -9.84
CA LEU A 25 6.77 -11.00 -10.56
C LEU A 25 5.37 -11.46 -10.19
N VAL A 26 4.43 -10.52 -10.12
CA VAL A 26 3.01 -10.83 -9.94
C VAL A 26 2.26 -10.45 -11.21
N ARG A 27 1.66 -11.42 -11.87
CA ARG A 27 0.78 -11.17 -13.02
C ARG A 27 -0.66 -11.05 -12.53
N GLU A 28 -1.25 -9.89 -12.75
CA GLU A 28 -2.69 -9.68 -12.58
C GLU A 28 -3.42 -10.21 -13.82
N ASN A 29 -4.33 -11.18 -13.65
CA ASN A 29 -5.11 -11.76 -14.75
C ASN A 29 -6.48 -11.08 -14.94
N THR A 30 -7.00 -10.45 -13.89
CA THR A 30 -8.30 -9.75 -13.90
C THR A 30 -8.18 -8.45 -13.14
N ALA A 31 -8.86 -7.39 -13.59
CA ALA A 31 -8.86 -6.05 -12.99
C ALA A 31 -9.40 -6.06 -11.55
N SER A 32 -8.54 -6.35 -10.58
CA SER A 32 -8.94 -6.65 -9.20
C SER A 32 -7.93 -6.17 -8.15
N LEU A 33 -6.70 -5.88 -8.58
CA LEU A 33 -5.64 -5.41 -7.72
C LEU A 33 -5.81 -3.90 -7.48
N ARG A 34 -6.04 -3.53 -6.22
CA ARG A 34 -6.05 -2.12 -5.83
C ARG A 34 -4.63 -1.60 -5.70
N ALA A 35 -4.43 -0.31 -5.89
CA ALA A 35 -3.12 0.33 -5.71
C ALA A 35 -2.53 0.14 -4.28
N THR A 36 -3.35 -0.11 -3.26
CA THR A 36 -2.86 -0.48 -1.91
C THR A 36 -2.31 -1.90 -1.86
N ASP A 37 -3.00 -2.84 -2.52
CA ASP A 37 -2.61 -4.24 -2.59
C ASP A 37 -1.35 -4.39 -3.45
N GLU A 38 -1.24 -3.66 -4.56
CA GLU A 38 -0.04 -3.61 -5.40
C GLU A 38 1.19 -3.14 -4.61
N ARG A 39 1.05 -2.03 -3.85
CA ARG A 39 2.12 -1.51 -2.99
C ARG A 39 2.56 -2.53 -1.94
N LEU A 40 1.63 -3.25 -1.33
CA LEU A 40 1.96 -4.33 -0.39
C LEU A 40 2.82 -5.40 -1.04
N LEU A 41 2.44 -5.89 -2.23
CA LEU A 41 3.18 -6.94 -2.92
C LEU A 41 4.61 -6.49 -3.26
N LEU A 42 4.78 -5.24 -3.71
CA LEU A 42 6.08 -4.64 -3.96
C LEU A 42 6.91 -4.50 -2.67
N ALA A 43 6.30 -4.07 -1.56
CA ALA A 43 6.95 -3.95 -0.25
C ALA A 43 7.34 -5.31 0.34
N CYS A 44 6.56 -6.37 0.07
CA CYS A 44 6.90 -7.74 0.44
C CYS A 44 8.11 -8.30 -0.33
N GLY A 45 8.51 -7.67 -1.45
CA GLY A 45 9.69 -8.08 -2.20
C GLY A 45 9.45 -8.46 -3.65
N ALA A 46 8.26 -8.21 -4.21
CA ALA A 46 8.05 -8.35 -5.65
C ALA A 46 8.89 -7.30 -6.40
N ASN A 47 9.52 -7.74 -7.50
CA ASN A 47 10.25 -6.85 -8.40
C ASN A 47 9.28 -5.96 -9.18
N MET A 48 8.17 -6.55 -9.64
CA MET A 48 7.20 -5.87 -10.49
C MET A 48 5.83 -6.54 -10.44
N VAL A 49 4.79 -5.73 -10.59
CA VAL A 49 3.45 -6.19 -10.90
C VAL A 49 3.18 -5.93 -12.37
N ILE A 50 2.72 -6.97 -13.08
CA ILE A 50 2.31 -6.90 -14.46
C ILE A 50 0.78 -6.71 -14.48
N PRO A 51 0.25 -5.56 -14.94
CA PRO A 51 -1.17 -5.23 -14.84
C PRO A 51 -2.03 -6.06 -15.79
N TRP A 52 -3.32 -6.20 -15.48
CA TRP A 52 -4.26 -7.00 -16.26
C TRP A 52 -4.40 -6.57 -17.73
N ASN A 53 -4.28 -5.26 -17.99
CA ASN A 53 -4.44 -4.68 -19.33
C ASN A 53 -3.20 -4.85 -20.22
N ALA A 54 -2.08 -5.36 -19.69
CA ALA A 54 -0.92 -5.68 -20.50
C ALA A 54 -1.16 -7.01 -21.26
N PRO A 55 -1.10 -7.05 -22.60
CA PRO A 55 -1.22 -8.29 -23.36
C PRO A 55 -0.03 -9.23 -23.12
N LEU A 56 -0.13 -10.49 -23.58
CA LEU A 56 0.93 -11.50 -23.40
C LEU A 56 2.29 -11.04 -23.93
N SER A 57 2.33 -10.44 -25.13
CA SER A 57 3.56 -9.89 -25.70
C SER A 57 4.23 -8.89 -24.75
N ARG A 58 3.45 -7.96 -24.19
CA ARG A 58 3.96 -6.98 -23.22
C ARG A 58 4.39 -7.63 -21.91
N CYS A 59 3.69 -8.67 -21.44
CA CYS A 59 4.06 -9.46 -20.28
C CYS A 59 5.45 -10.10 -20.46
N LEU A 60 5.71 -10.72 -21.62
CA LEU A 60 7.02 -11.31 -21.93
C LEU A 60 8.13 -10.26 -21.94
N THR A 61 7.92 -9.12 -22.58
CA THR A 61 8.90 -8.00 -22.53
C THR A 61 9.19 -7.53 -21.09
N MET A 62 8.19 -7.54 -20.22
CA MET A 62 8.34 -7.19 -18.80
C MET A 62 9.10 -8.26 -18.00
N ILE A 63 8.96 -9.54 -18.35
CA ILE A 63 9.74 -10.63 -17.74
C ILE A 63 11.22 -10.50 -18.12
N GLU A 64 11.51 -10.14 -19.36
CA GLU A 64 12.87 -9.90 -19.83
C GLU A 64 13.49 -8.65 -19.19
N SER A 65 12.71 -7.58 -19.00
CA SER A 65 13.24 -6.30 -18.48
C SER A 65 13.75 -6.37 -17.04
N VAL A 66 13.38 -7.39 -16.26
CA VAL A 66 13.87 -7.60 -14.89
C VAL A 66 15.08 -8.54 -14.81
N GLN A 67 15.53 -9.11 -15.92
CA GLN A 67 16.75 -9.92 -15.93
C GLN A 67 17.97 -9.05 -15.59
N GLY A 68 18.91 -9.62 -14.84
CA GLY A 68 20.08 -8.89 -14.33
C GLY A 68 19.82 -7.95 -13.13
N GLN A 69 18.58 -7.54 -12.87
CA GLN A 69 18.27 -6.70 -11.71
C GLN A 69 18.49 -7.45 -10.39
N LYS A 70 19.13 -6.77 -9.41
CA LYS A 70 19.19 -7.20 -8.01
C LYS A 70 18.20 -6.38 -7.19
N PHE A 71 17.38 -7.07 -6.38
CA PHE A 71 16.45 -6.40 -5.48
C PHE A 71 17.23 -5.70 -4.35
N SER A 72 17.14 -4.38 -4.28
CA SER A 72 17.91 -3.55 -3.33
C SER A 72 17.08 -2.94 -2.20
N ARG A 73 15.74 -3.00 -2.28
CA ARG A 73 14.89 -2.40 -1.26
C ARG A 73 14.98 -3.19 0.04
N TYR A 74 14.86 -2.50 1.16
CA TYR A 74 14.73 -3.16 2.46
C TYR A 74 13.37 -3.87 2.54
N VAL A 75 13.39 -5.11 3.05
CA VAL A 75 12.18 -5.87 3.38
C VAL A 75 12.24 -6.20 4.88
N PRO A 76 11.26 -5.71 5.68
CA PRO A 76 11.18 -6.03 7.09
C PRO A 76 11.21 -7.53 7.35
N GLU A 77 11.80 -7.94 8.48
CA GLU A 77 11.87 -9.34 8.87
C GLU A 77 10.48 -9.91 9.19
N ASP A 78 9.65 -9.16 9.90
CA ASP A 78 8.28 -9.53 10.20
C ASP A 78 7.30 -8.96 9.17
N ILE A 79 6.58 -9.85 8.48
CA ILE A 79 5.54 -9.50 7.52
C ILE A 79 4.35 -8.76 8.15
N THR A 80 4.08 -8.92 9.45
CA THR A 80 2.97 -8.22 10.10
C THR A 80 3.11 -6.69 9.97
N THR A 81 4.35 -6.19 9.96
CA THR A 81 4.67 -4.78 9.71
C THR A 81 4.17 -4.33 8.33
N LEU A 82 4.35 -5.15 7.30
CA LEU A 82 3.87 -4.88 5.94
C LEU A 82 2.35 -5.00 5.84
N LEU A 83 1.76 -6.03 6.45
CA LEU A 83 0.30 -6.22 6.44
C LEU A 83 -0.43 -5.08 7.15
N SER A 84 0.20 -4.45 8.14
CA SER A 84 -0.31 -3.24 8.79
C SER A 84 -0.38 -2.03 7.84
N MET A 85 0.49 -1.94 6.81
CA MET A 85 0.45 -0.86 5.81
C MET A 85 -0.83 -0.88 4.97
N THR A 86 -1.35 -2.07 4.68
CA THR A 86 -2.60 -2.24 3.92
C THR A 86 -3.85 -2.09 4.77
N GLN A 87 -3.72 -2.08 6.10
CA GLN A 87 -4.85 -1.75 6.94
C GLN A 87 -5.10 -0.25 6.81
N PRO A 88 -6.28 0.17 6.29
CA PRO A 88 -6.70 1.54 6.46
C PRO A 88 -6.62 1.89 7.94
N LEU A 89 -6.44 3.16 8.28
CA LEU A 89 -6.70 3.62 9.63
C LEU A 89 -8.05 3.04 10.07
N LYS A 90 -8.03 2.06 10.98
CA LYS A 90 -9.24 1.29 11.33
C LYS A 90 -10.27 2.16 12.04
N LEU A 91 -9.86 3.36 12.45
CA LEU A 91 -10.69 4.38 13.06
C LEU A 91 -11.61 5.01 12.00
N ARG A 92 -12.91 5.04 12.31
CA ARG A 92 -13.95 5.68 11.51
C ARG A 92 -14.81 6.56 12.42
N GLY A 93 -15.39 7.61 11.85
CA GLY A 93 -16.26 8.54 12.58
C GLY A 93 -15.50 9.40 13.59
N PHE A 94 -16.25 10.00 14.52
CA PHE A 94 -15.70 10.87 15.55
C PHE A 94 -14.68 10.10 16.42
N GLN A 95 -13.55 10.74 16.69
CA GLN A 95 -12.53 10.28 17.61
C GLN A 95 -12.28 11.35 18.65
N LYS A 96 -11.98 10.94 19.89
CA LYS A 96 -11.48 11.87 20.92
C LYS A 96 -10.20 12.55 20.42
N TRP A 97 -9.95 13.77 20.89
CA TRP A 97 -8.81 14.60 20.45
C TRP A 97 -7.47 13.85 20.45
N ASP A 98 -7.09 13.25 21.58
CA ASP A 98 -5.80 12.56 21.71
C ASP A 98 -5.68 11.35 20.78
N VAL A 99 -6.78 10.60 20.63
CA VAL A 99 -6.84 9.42 19.74
C VAL A 99 -6.69 9.85 18.29
N PHE A 100 -7.34 10.95 17.89
CA PHE A 100 -7.21 11.52 16.55
C PHE A 100 -5.76 11.95 16.27
N CYS A 101 -5.16 12.74 17.17
CA CYS A 101 -3.78 13.20 17.03
C CYS A 101 -2.80 12.04 16.93
N ASN A 102 -2.91 11.05 17.82
CA ASN A 102 -2.05 9.86 17.82
C ASN A 102 -2.19 9.05 16.52
N ALA A 103 -3.41 8.87 16.03
CA ALA A 103 -3.67 8.12 14.81
C ALA A 103 -3.09 8.80 13.57
N VAL A 104 -3.27 10.12 13.45
CA VAL A 104 -2.68 10.92 12.35
C VAL A 104 -1.16 10.92 12.45
N ASN A 105 -0.58 11.13 13.63
CA ASN A 105 0.86 11.09 13.84
C ASN A 105 1.46 9.72 13.48
N ASN A 106 0.82 8.63 13.91
CA ASN A 106 1.25 7.28 13.55
C ASN A 106 1.25 7.08 12.04
N MET A 107 0.23 7.56 11.33
CA MET A 107 0.18 7.51 9.87
C MET A 107 1.29 8.35 9.22
N MET A 108 1.54 9.57 9.71
CA MET A 108 2.55 10.47 9.17
C MET A 108 3.97 9.95 9.40
N ASN A 109 4.23 9.40 10.57
CA ASN A 109 5.54 8.88 10.96
C ASN A 109 5.76 7.43 10.53
N ASN A 110 4.77 6.78 9.94
CA ASN A 110 4.94 5.42 9.46
C ASN A 110 5.91 5.42 8.26
N PRO A 111 7.17 4.91 8.41
CA PRO A 111 8.15 4.86 7.32
C PRO A 111 7.73 3.86 6.24
N LEU A 112 6.76 3.02 6.57
CA LEU A 112 6.21 1.99 5.72
C LEU A 112 5.10 2.53 4.79
N LEU A 113 4.56 3.72 5.06
CA LEU A 113 3.60 4.38 4.17
C LEU A 113 4.32 5.25 3.12
N PRO A 114 3.76 5.42 1.91
CA PRO A 114 4.36 6.25 0.86
C PRO A 114 4.70 7.66 1.34
N ALA A 115 5.82 8.22 0.88
CA ALA A 115 6.23 9.58 1.25
C ALA A 115 5.19 10.65 0.88
N HIS A 116 4.35 10.38 -0.13
CA HIS A 116 3.32 11.30 -0.62
C HIS A 116 1.94 10.63 -0.63
N GLY A 117 0.88 11.43 -0.50
CA GLY A 117 -0.50 10.94 -0.61
C GLY A 117 -1.04 10.18 0.60
N LYS A 118 -0.51 10.47 1.81
CA LYS A 118 -0.99 9.84 3.07
C LYS A 118 -2.40 10.29 3.48
N GLY A 119 -2.91 11.40 2.93
CA GLY A 119 -4.26 11.89 3.16
C GLY A 119 -4.34 13.40 3.11
N VAL A 120 -5.51 13.95 3.46
CA VAL A 120 -5.77 15.38 3.62
C VAL A 120 -6.29 15.62 5.03
N LEU A 121 -5.74 16.62 5.72
CA LEU A 121 -6.25 17.10 7.00
C LEU A 121 -7.02 18.40 6.76
N VAL A 122 -8.27 18.46 7.21
CA VAL A 122 -9.15 19.63 7.02
C VAL A 122 -9.67 20.09 8.39
N ALA A 123 -9.49 21.37 8.69
CA ALA A 123 -10.09 22.02 9.85
C ALA A 123 -11.32 22.82 9.39
N LEU A 124 -12.52 22.40 9.81
CA LEU A 124 -13.77 23.05 9.45
C LEU A 124 -14.22 23.98 10.58
N ARG A 125 -14.53 25.25 10.24
CA ARG A 125 -15.15 26.19 11.17
C ARG A 125 -16.63 26.32 10.80
N PRO A 126 -17.57 25.96 11.69
CA PRO A 126 -18.99 26.14 11.40
C PRO A 126 -19.30 27.64 11.29
N TYR A 127 -20.10 28.01 10.29
CA TYR A 127 -20.63 29.36 10.20
C TYR A 127 -21.69 29.55 11.28
N ARG A 128 -21.60 30.64 12.04
CA ARG A 128 -22.71 31.05 12.92
C ARG A 128 -23.73 31.76 12.04
N VAL A 129 -24.88 31.14 11.79
CA VAL A 129 -26.04 31.88 11.30
C VAL A 129 -26.46 32.82 12.44
N SER A 130 -25.97 34.05 12.42
CA SER A 130 -26.61 35.14 13.15
C SER A 130 -28.02 35.28 12.59
N ALA A 131 -29.02 35.22 13.45
CA ALA A 131 -30.42 35.48 13.12
C ALA A 131 -30.51 36.80 12.34
N LEU A 132 -30.63 36.70 11.02
CA LEU A 132 -30.85 37.84 10.14
C LEU A 132 -32.26 37.70 9.58
N ASN A 133 -33.08 38.64 10.06
CA ASN A 133 -34.36 39.09 9.53
C ASN A 133 -35.56 38.16 9.66
N LYS A 134 -36.25 38.30 10.81
CA LYS A 134 -37.71 38.42 10.79
C LYS A 134 -38.08 39.73 10.04
N PRO A 135 -38.85 39.68 8.94
CA PRO A 135 -39.98 40.57 8.78
C PRO A 135 -41.14 40.14 9.69
#